data_AF-A0A1F6CUD3-F1
#
_entry.id   AF-A0A1F6CUD3-F1
#
_cell.length_a   1.000
_cell.length_b   1.000
_cell.length_c   1.000
_cell.angle_alpha   90.00
_cell.angle_beta   90.00
_cell.angle_gamma   90.00
#
_symmetry.space_group_name_H-M   'P 1'
#
loop_
_entity.id
_entity.type
_entity.pdbx_description
1 polymer ?
#
loop_
_entity_poly.entity_id
_entity_poly.type
_entity_poly.pdbx_seq_one_letter_code
_entity_poly.pdbx_strand_id
1 'polypeptide(L)' 'MKPSKLMHVGSVIVGFIGVVTFLITVFGSAEAMFGITKADALACAAILILIAIWTQIATIHHMMLEKRGELI' A
#
# COMPACT_ATOMS: atom_id res chain seq x y z
N MET A 1 -10.15 21.79 13.33
CA MET A 1 -10.40 20.35 13.60
C MET A 1 -9.27 19.81 14.48
N LYS A 2 -9.48 18.76 15.29
CA LYS A 2 -8.38 18.11 16.03
C LYS A 2 -7.28 17.69 15.04
N PRO A 3 -5.98 17.77 15.40
CA PRO A 3 -4.88 17.41 14.51
C PRO A 3 -5.04 16.02 13.88
N SER A 4 -5.53 15.04 14.66
CA SER A 4 -5.81 13.68 14.17
C SER A 4 -6.79 13.63 13.00
N LYS A 5 -7.82 14.49 13.01
CA LYS A 5 -8.82 14.54 11.93
C LYS A 5 -8.22 15.18 10.67
N LEU A 6 -7.33 16.16 10.82
CA LEU A 6 -6.61 16.74 9.68
C LEU A 6 -5.66 15.72 9.05
N MET A 7 -4.91 14.97 9.86
CA MET A 7 -4.05 13.89 9.38
C MET A 7 -4.83 12.80 8.65
N HIS A 8 -5.98 12.40 9.19
CA HIS A 8 -6.84 11.41 8.53
C HIS A 8 -7.30 11.89 7.15
N VAL A 9 -7.86 13.10 7.05
CA VAL A 9 -8.29 13.67 5.77
C VAL A 9 -7.12 13.81 4.81
N GLY A 10 -5.97 14.29 5.29
CA GLY A 10 -4.74 14.37 4.50
C GLY A 10 -4.31 13.01 3.95
N SER A 11 -4.33 11.95 4.76
CA SER A 11 -3.97 10.61 4.31
C SER A 11 -4.91 10.07 3.23
N VAL A 12 -6.21 10.35 3.33
CA VAL A 12 -7.20 9.93 2.33
C VAL A 12 -6.96 10.65 1.01
N ILE A 13 -6.73 11.95 1.04
CA ILE A 13 -6.45 12.76 -0.17
C ILE A 13 -5.16 12.29 -0.83
N VAL A 14 -4.08 12.14 -0.07
CA VAL A 14 -2.78 11.68 -0.59
C VAL A 14 -2.90 10.27 -1.17
N GLY A 15 -3.62 9.37 -0.48
CA GLY A 15 -3.89 8.02 -0.99
C GLY A 15 -4.65 8.04 -2.31
N PHE A 16 -5.70 8.86 -2.43
CA PHE A 16 -6.47 8.98 -3.66
C PHE A 16 -5.64 9.53 -4.82
N ILE A 17 -4.82 10.55 -4.58
CA ILE A 17 -3.87 11.09 -5.58
C ILE A 17 -2.89 10.00 -6.02
N GLY A 18 -2.39 9.19 -5.09
CA GLY A 18 -1.52 8.05 -5.38
C GLY A 18 -2.18 7.04 -6.32
N VAL A 19 -3.44 6.67 -6.08
CA VAL A 19 -4.20 5.76 -6.95
C VAL A 19 -4.36 6.33 -8.36
N VAL A 20 -4.77 7.59 -8.49
CA VAL A 20 -4.94 8.24 -9.80
C VAL A 20 -3.61 8.31 -10.55
N THR A 21 -2.53 8.69 -9.86
CA THR A 21 -1.17 8.75 -10.42
C THR A 21 -0.73 7.37 -10.94
N PHE A 22 -0.92 6.32 -10.14
CA PHE A 22 -0.60 4.95 -10.56
C PHE A 22 -1.35 4.53 -11.82
N LEU A 23 -2.67 4.79 -11.88
CA LEU A 23 -3.47 4.46 -13.06
C LEU A 23 -2.98 5.20 -14.32
N ILE A 24 -2.65 6.48 -14.19
CA ILE A 24 -2.12 7.27 -15.30
C ILE A 24 -0.74 6.75 -15.73
N THR A 25 0.17 6.46 -14.79
CA THR A 25 1.51 5.94 -15.12
C THR A 25 1.46 4.57 -15.79
N VAL A 26 0.53 3.70 -15.37
CA VAL A 26 0.45 2.33 -15.90
C VAL A 26 -0.33 2.25 -17.21
N PHE A 27 -1.44 2.97 -17.33
CA PHE A 27 -2.36 2.87 -18.48
C PHE A 27 -2.30 4.06 -19.43
N GLY A 28 -1.68 5.16 -19.05
CA GLY A 28 -1.50 6.34 -19.89
C GLY A 28 -0.44 6.14 -20.98
N SER A 29 -0.37 7.12 -21.88
CA SER A 29 0.58 7.17 -22.99
C SER A 29 1.87 7.94 -22.67
N ALA A 30 1.97 8.54 -21.49
CA ALA A 30 3.17 9.25 -21.06
C ALA A 30 4.23 8.24 -20.59
N GLU A 31 5.49 8.45 -20.98
CA GLU A 31 6.63 7.60 -20.59
C GLU A 31 6.88 7.58 -19.08
N ALA A 32 6.64 8.71 -18.41
CA ALA A 32 6.77 8.85 -16.96
C ALA A 32 5.84 9.92 -16.40
N MET A 33 5.42 9.76 -15.14
CA MET A 33 4.67 10.76 -14.38
C MET A 33 5.48 11.12 -13.13
N PHE A 34 5.79 12.41 -12.94
CA PHE A 34 6.68 12.88 -11.87
C PHE A 34 8.05 12.16 -11.82
N GLY A 35 8.58 11.73 -12.97
CA GLY A 35 9.83 10.98 -13.06
C GLY A 35 9.73 9.50 -12.72
N ILE A 36 8.54 8.98 -12.40
CA ILE A 36 8.27 7.55 -12.16
C ILE A 36 7.81 6.91 -13.46
N THR A 37 8.53 5.88 -13.91
CA THR A 37 8.16 5.12 -15.11
C THR A 37 7.14 4.03 -14.80
N LYS A 38 6.56 3.44 -15.86
CA LYS A 38 5.69 2.26 -15.74
C LYS A 38 6.39 1.09 -15.06
N ALA A 39 7.68 0.87 -15.36
CA ALA A 39 8.45 -0.21 -14.75
C ALA A 39 8.62 0.00 -13.25
N ASP A 40 8.93 1.23 -12.82
CA ASP A 40 9.05 1.59 -11.41
C ASP A 40 7.72 1.37 -10.67
N ALA A 41 6.61 1.86 -11.25
CA ALA A 41 5.28 1.72 -10.66
C ALA A 41 4.88 0.25 -10.47
N LEU A 42 5.11 -0.60 -11.47
CA LEU A 42 4.80 -2.03 -11.39
C LEU A 42 5.71 -2.78 -10.42
N ALA A 43 6.99 -2.45 -10.36
CA ALA A 43 7.92 -3.04 -9.40
C ALA A 43 7.52 -2.69 -7.96
N CYS A 44 7.18 -1.41 -7.69
CA CYS A 44 6.66 -0.99 -6.40
C CYS A 44 5.36 -1.74 -6.04
N ALA A 45 4.43 -1.89 -6.98
CA ALA A 45 3.19 -2.62 -6.75
C ALA A 45 3.46 -4.10 -6.39
N ALA A 46 4.37 -4.77 -7.08
CA ALA A 46 4.75 -6.14 -6.79
C ALA A 46 5.31 -6.29 -5.36
N ILE A 47 6.21 -5.40 -4.95
CA ILE A 47 6.78 -5.39 -3.60
C ILE A 47 5.69 -5.16 -2.54
N LEU A 48 4.81 -4.17 -2.76
CA LEU A 48 3.70 -3.88 -1.83
C LEU A 48 2.73 -5.05 -1.69
N ILE A 49 2.45 -5.77 -2.77
CA ILE A 49 1.62 -6.98 -2.75
C ILE A 49 2.30 -8.09 -1.94
N LEU A 50 3.61 -8.31 -2.13
CA LEU A 50 4.36 -9.30 -1.36
C LEU A 50 4.36 -8.97 0.14
N ILE A 51 4.58 -7.70 0.49
CA ILE A 51 4.49 -7.23 1.88
C ILE A 51 3.10 -7.48 2.43
N ALA A 52 2.04 -7.10 1.70
CA ALA A 52 0.67 -7.31 2.15
C ALA A 52 0.36 -8.80 2.39
N ILE A 53 0.75 -9.69 1.48
CA ILE A 53 0.59 -11.13 1.65
C ILE A 53 1.34 -11.61 2.89
N TRP A 54 2.59 -11.20 3.06
CA TRP A 54 3.42 -11.67 4.17
C TRP A 54 2.90 -11.18 5.52
N THR A 55 2.49 -9.91 5.62
CA THR A 55 1.88 -9.36 6.83
C THR A 55 0.56 -10.08 7.17
N GLN A 56 -0.27 -10.39 6.17
CA GLN A 56 -1.51 -11.12 6.42
C GLN A 56 -1.26 -12.56 6.88
N ILE A 57 -0.30 -13.26 6.24
CA ILE A 57 0.11 -14.61 6.67
C ILE A 57 0.64 -14.57 8.10
N ALA A 58 1.53 -13.64 8.43
CA ALA A 58 2.06 -13.48 9.78
C ALA A 58 0.93 -13.22 10.80
N THR A 59 -0.01 -12.33 10.47
CA THR A 59 -1.18 -12.05 11.33
C THR A 59 -2.01 -13.31 11.59
N ILE A 60 -2.31 -14.08 10.54
CA ILE A 60 -3.05 -15.34 10.65
C ILE A 60 -2.27 -16.37 11.48
N HIS A 61 -0.95 -16.46 11.26
CA HIS A 61 -0.08 -17.37 11.99
C HIS A 61 -0.06 -17.03 13.49
N HIS A 62 0.14 -15.76 13.86
CA HIS A 62 0.10 -15.32 15.25
C HIS A 62 -1.28 -15.59 15.91
N MET A 63 -2.38 -15.30 15.22
CA MET A 63 -3.72 -15.65 15.72
C MET A 63 -3.92 -17.17 15.90
N MET A 64 -3.23 -18.01 15.12
CA MET A 64 -3.28 -19.46 15.26
C MET A 64 -2.49 -19.94 16.48
N LEU A 65 -1.30 -19.38 16.71
CA LEU A 65 -0.47 -19.67 17.88
C LEU A 65 -1.19 -19.30 19.18
N GLU A 66 -1.78 -18.09 19.23
CA GLU A 66 -2.54 -17.61 20.39
C GLU A 66 -3.68 -18.57 20.77
N LYS A 67 -4.44 -19.05 19.76
CA LYS A 67 -5.53 -20.02 19.97
C LYS A 67 -5.06 -21.37 20.50
N ARG A 68 -3.80 -21.74 20.26
CA ARG A 68 -3.18 -22.99 20.73
C ARG A 68 -2.53 -22.84 22.11
N GLY A 69 -2.51 -21.62 22.67
CA GLY A 69 -1.78 -21.32 23.90
C GLY A 69 -0.26 -21.31 23.69
N GLU A 70 0.21 -21.21 22.45
CA GLU A 70 1.63 -21.08 22.13
C GLU A 70 2.05 -19.61 22.32
N LEU A 71 3.20 -19.39 22.94
CA LEU A 71 3.75 -18.03 23.13
C LEU A 71 4.21 -17.48 21.78
N ILE A 72 3.67 -16.30 21.42
CA ILE A 72 3.98 -15.50 20.23
C ILE A 72 5.33 -14.79 20.37
#